data_AF-A0A9D6FI69-F1
#
_entry.id   AF-A0A9D6FI69-F1
#
_cell.length_a   1.000
_cell.length_b   1.000
_cell.length_c   1.000
_cell.angle_alpha   90.00
_cell.angle_beta   90.00
_cell.angle_gamma   90.00
#
_symmetry.space_group_name_H-M   'P 1'
#
loop_
_entity.id
_entity.type
_entity.pdbx_description
1 polymer ?
#
loop_
_entity_poly.entity_id
_entity_poly.type
_entity_poly.pdbx_seq_one_letter_code
_entity_poly.pdbx_strand_id
1 'polypeptide(L)'
;MKHEKEMGTSEKYSDPSAYGTIVVGFVGAILTVAIIIGLQALFYSVEQEENLQKVYSQSAEELARLRAEQLELLNSYRWIDREKGIVGIPIDRAMEMTVRELNAPATPVVEDQP
;
A
#
# COMPACT_ATOMS: atom_id res chain seq x y z
N MET A 1 25.03 80.39 -34.74
CA MET A 1 25.23 78.99 -35.20
C MET A 1 24.78 78.11 -34.04
N LYS A 2 23.56 77.57 -34.06
CA LYS A 2 23.15 76.33 -34.76
C LYS A 2 23.65 75.07 -34.03
N HIS A 3 22.68 74.34 -33.47
CA HIS A 3 22.65 72.88 -33.21
C HIS A 3 23.64 72.37 -32.13
N GLU A 4 23.30 71.48 -31.20
CA GLU A 4 22.39 70.34 -31.27
C GLU A 4 21.97 69.97 -29.84
N LYS A 5 20.67 69.71 -29.66
CA LYS A 5 20.15 68.94 -28.54
C LYS A 5 20.46 67.48 -28.83
N GLU A 6 21.10 66.78 -27.90
CA GLU A 6 20.85 65.34 -27.71
C GLU A 6 20.53 65.16 -26.23
N MET A 7 19.27 65.35 -25.83
CA MET A 7 18.29 64.27 -25.74
C MET A 7 18.85 62.98 -25.14
N GLY A 8 19.33 63.10 -23.90
CA GLY A 8 19.25 62.00 -22.95
C GLY A 8 17.77 61.68 -22.68
N THR A 9 17.16 60.86 -23.55
CA THR A 9 15.92 60.16 -23.25
C THR A 9 16.24 59.19 -22.12
N SER A 10 16.05 59.63 -20.87
CA SER A 10 15.84 58.70 -19.77
C SER A 10 14.51 58.02 -20.07
N GLU A 11 14.59 56.89 -20.77
CA GLU A 11 13.54 55.90 -20.81
C GLU A 11 13.19 55.63 -19.34
N LYS A 12 12.03 56.14 -18.90
CA LYS A 12 11.53 55.87 -17.56
C LYS A 12 11.28 54.36 -17.51
N TYR A 13 12.29 53.63 -17.04
CA TYR A 13 12.10 52.27 -16.59
C TYR A 13 11.01 52.36 -15.53
N SER A 14 9.83 51.84 -15.88
CA SER A 14 8.67 51.88 -15.01
C SER A 14 8.96 50.90 -13.89
N ASP A 15 9.63 51.38 -12.84
CA ASP A 15 9.90 50.61 -11.63
C ASP A 15 8.58 50.02 -11.15
N PRO A 16 8.42 48.70 -11.18
CA PRO A 16 7.18 48.08 -10.76
C PRO A 16 6.90 48.53 -9.33
N SER A 17 5.77 49.22 -9.12
CA SER A 17 5.39 49.63 -7.77
C SER A 17 5.44 48.39 -6.87
N ALA A 18 6.18 48.45 -5.76
CA ALA A 18 6.39 47.29 -4.88
C ALA A 18 5.05 46.64 -4.47
N TYR A 19 4.03 47.47 -4.31
CA TYR A 19 2.65 47.03 -4.08
C TYR A 19 2.05 46.25 -5.26
N GLY A 20 2.22 46.73 -6.50
CA GLY A 20 1.77 46.04 -7.70
C GLY A 20 2.40 44.65 -7.87
N THR A 21 3.71 44.52 -7.61
CA THR A 21 4.39 43.22 -7.68
C THR A 21 3.91 42.27 -6.58
N ILE A 22 3.71 42.77 -5.36
CA ILE A 22 3.18 41.96 -4.24
C ILE A 22 1.75 41.47 -4.54
N VAL A 23 0.89 42.36 -5.05
CA VAL A 23 -0.49 42.01 -5.40
C VAL A 23 -0.54 40.97 -6.51
N VAL A 24 0.25 41.15 -7.57
CA VAL A 24 0.33 40.17 -8.68
C VAL A 24 0.82 38.81 -8.18
N GLY A 25 1.82 38.79 -7.29
CA GLY A 25 2.29 37.56 -6.66
C GLY A 25 1.23 36.85 -5.83
N PHE A 26 0.47 37.59 -5.01
CA PHE A 26 -0.63 37.02 -4.21
C PHE A 26 -1.75 36.46 -5.08
N VAL A 27 -2.15 37.22 -6.12
CA VAL A 27 -3.18 36.77 -7.07
C VAL A 27 -2.72 35.52 -7.80
N GLY A 28 -1.46 35.47 -8.25
CA GLY A 28 -0.86 34.29 -8.89
C GLY A 28 -0.81 33.07 -7.96
N ALA A 29 -0.46 33.27 -6.69
CA ALA A 29 -0.43 32.19 -5.69
C ALA A 29 -1.83 31.63 -5.43
N ILE A 30 -2.84 32.50 -5.26
CA ILE A 30 -4.23 32.09 -5.08
C ILE A 30 -4.74 31.35 -6.32
N LEU A 31 -4.43 31.85 -7.52
CA LEU A 31 -4.82 31.23 -8.77
C LEU A 31 -4.16 29.85 -8.96
N THR A 32 -2.89 29.72 -8.58
CA THR A 32 -2.19 28.43 -8.61
C THR A 32 -2.82 27.43 -7.64
N VAL A 33 -3.11 27.85 -6.41
CA VAL A 33 -3.81 27.01 -5.43
C VAL A 33 -5.19 26.60 -5.93
N ALA A 34 -5.93 27.51 -6.55
CA ALA A 34 -7.25 27.22 -7.13
C ALA A 34 -7.16 26.20 -8.28
N ILE A 35 -6.13 26.28 -9.15
CA ILE A 35 -5.88 25.28 -10.20
C ILE A 35 -5.56 23.92 -9.59
N ILE A 36 -4.70 23.86 -8.56
CA ILE A 36 -4.36 22.61 -7.88
C ILE A 36 -5.62 21.97 -7.29
N ILE A 37 -6.43 22.76 -6.57
CA ILE A 37 -7.70 22.28 -5.99
C ILE A 37 -8.66 21.81 -7.08
N GLY A 38 -8.78 22.56 -8.18
CA GLY A 38 -9.65 22.19 -9.30
C GLY A 38 -9.20 20.90 -10.00
N LEU A 39 -7.90 20.74 -10.24
CA LEU A 39 -7.33 19.51 -10.78
C LEU A 39 -7.56 18.35 -9.82
N GLN A 40 -7.24 18.52 -8.54
CA GLN A 40 -7.54 17.51 -7.52
C GLN A 40 -9.01 17.13 -7.51
N ALA A 41 -9.94 18.09 -7.51
CA ALA A 41 -11.38 17.82 -7.54
C ALA A 41 -11.82 17.07 -8.79
N LEU A 42 -11.27 17.41 -9.97
CA LEU A 42 -11.52 16.68 -11.21
C LEU A 42 -10.98 15.25 -11.15
N PHE A 43 -9.75 15.04 -10.68
CA PHE A 43 -9.17 13.71 -10.51
C PHE A 43 -9.91 12.89 -9.45
N TYR A 44 -10.25 13.47 -8.29
CA TYR A 44 -11.06 12.83 -7.25
C TYR A 44 -12.47 12.47 -7.73
N SER A 45 -13.05 13.21 -8.69
CA SER A 45 -14.35 12.85 -9.26
C SER A 45 -14.30 11.58 -10.12
N VAL A 46 -13.13 11.22 -10.64
CA VAL A 46 -12.90 10.03 -11.46
C VAL A 46 -12.32 8.87 -10.63
N GLU A 47 -11.60 9.17 -9.56
CA GLU A 47 -10.84 8.19 -8.75
C GLU A 47 -11.58 7.67 -7.49
N GLN A 48 -12.75 8.24 -7.16
CA GLN A 48 -13.46 8.01 -5.89
C GLN A 48 -14.02 6.60 -5.67
N GLU A 49 -14.05 5.74 -6.69
CA GLU A 49 -14.50 4.35 -6.52
C GLU A 49 -13.34 3.39 -6.21
N GLU A 50 -12.08 3.79 -6.44
CA GLU A 50 -10.98 2.83 -6.44
C GLU A 50 -10.08 2.90 -5.21
N ASN A 51 -9.86 4.09 -4.62
CA ASN A 51 -8.82 4.23 -3.58
C ASN A 51 -9.25 3.61 -2.22
N LEU A 52 -10.54 3.69 -1.87
CA LEU A 52 -11.09 2.99 -0.71
C LEU A 52 -11.28 1.49 -1.00
N GLN A 53 -11.61 1.13 -2.23
CA GLN A 53 -11.84 -0.27 -2.55
C GLN A 53 -10.53 -1.03 -2.66
N LYS A 54 -9.49 -0.53 -3.35
CA LYS A 54 -8.24 -1.26 -3.62
C LYS A 54 -7.38 -1.46 -2.37
N VAL A 55 -7.24 -0.46 -1.48
CA VAL A 55 -6.42 -0.60 -0.28
C VAL A 55 -7.01 -1.61 0.72
N TYR A 56 -8.34 -1.68 0.84
CA TYR A 56 -9.00 -2.63 1.74
C TYR A 56 -9.31 -3.99 1.08
N SER A 57 -9.72 -4.03 -0.19
CA SER A 57 -10.08 -5.27 -0.88
C SER A 57 -8.85 -6.12 -1.24
N GLN A 58 -7.76 -5.50 -1.71
CA GLN A 58 -6.55 -6.25 -2.07
C GLN A 58 -5.91 -6.87 -0.84
N SER A 59 -5.84 -6.11 0.28
CA SER A 59 -5.37 -6.64 1.55
C SER A 59 -6.30 -7.73 2.11
N ALA A 60 -7.62 -7.54 2.02
CA ALA A 60 -8.58 -8.53 2.50
C ALA A 60 -8.57 -9.83 1.68
N GLU A 61 -8.45 -9.74 0.36
CA GLU A 61 -8.41 -10.90 -0.54
C GLU A 61 -7.11 -11.70 -0.36
N GLU A 62 -5.96 -11.02 -0.26
CA GLU A 62 -4.68 -11.68 0.00
C GLU A 62 -4.67 -12.39 1.36
N LEU A 63 -5.17 -11.72 2.40
CA LEU A 63 -5.33 -12.33 3.73
C LEU A 63 -6.33 -13.50 3.71
N ALA A 64 -7.43 -13.39 2.98
CA ALA A 64 -8.41 -14.47 2.83
C ALA A 64 -7.81 -15.68 2.10
N ARG A 65 -7.02 -15.44 1.05
CA ARG A 65 -6.32 -16.49 0.29
C ARG A 65 -5.29 -17.20 1.15
N LEU A 66 -4.44 -16.46 1.86
CA LEU A 66 -3.45 -17.02 2.79
C LEU A 66 -4.13 -17.86 3.87
N ARG A 67 -5.25 -17.38 4.41
CA ARG A 67 -6.02 -18.11 5.42
C ARG A 67 -6.63 -19.39 4.85
N ALA A 68 -7.16 -19.34 3.63
CA ALA A 68 -7.69 -20.53 2.95
C ALA A 68 -6.60 -21.57 2.69
N GLU A 69 -5.42 -21.14 2.23
CA GLU A 69 -4.26 -22.01 2.05
C GLU A 69 -3.82 -22.65 3.37
N GLN A 70 -3.72 -21.87 4.46
CA GLN A 70 -3.40 -22.40 5.79
C GLN A 70 -4.43 -23.44 6.27
N LEU A 71 -5.72 -23.18 6.05
CA LEU A 71 -6.79 -24.12 6.39
C LEU A 71 -6.67 -25.40 5.55
N GLU A 72 -6.33 -25.30 4.27
CA GLU A 72 -6.09 -26.47 3.43
C GLU A 72 -4.90 -27.30 3.93
N LEU A 73 -3.78 -26.65 4.27
CA LEU A 73 -2.60 -27.32 4.80
C LEU A 73 -2.87 -28.05 6.13
N LEU A 74 -3.78 -27.51 6.95
CA LEU A 74 -4.16 -28.11 8.24
C LEU A 74 -5.21 -29.22 8.10
N ASN A 75 -6.09 -29.14 7.12
CA ASN A 75 -7.23 -30.06 6.99
C ASN A 75 -7.05 -31.14 5.90
N SER A 76 -5.94 -31.14 5.17
CA SER A 76 -5.67 -32.10 4.10
C SER A 76 -4.61 -33.13 4.47
N TYR A 77 -4.72 -34.30 3.86
CA TYR A 77 -3.66 -35.29 3.85
C TYR A 77 -2.59 -34.91 2.82
N ARG A 78 -1.32 -34.97 3.22
CA ARG A 78 -0.20 -34.66 2.32
C ARG A 78 1.03 -35.47 2.65
N TRP A 79 1.94 -35.57 1.69
CA TRP A 79 3.27 -36.11 1.93
C TRP A 79 4.19 -34.98 2.40
N ILE A 80 4.83 -35.14 3.56
CA ILE A 80 5.82 -34.18 4.07
C ILE A 80 7.21 -34.56 3.55
N ASP A 81 7.56 -35.85 3.65
CA ASP A 81 8.82 -36.41 3.13
C ASP A 81 8.53 -37.81 2.56
N ARG A 82 8.50 -37.94 1.24
CA ARG A 82 8.17 -39.21 0.57
C ARG A 82 9.29 -40.24 0.69
N GLU A 83 10.54 -39.79 0.74
CA GLU A 83 11.69 -40.69 0.82
C GLU A 83 11.76 -41.36 2.19
N LYS A 84 11.38 -40.62 3.24
CA LYS A 84 11.29 -41.14 4.61
C LYS A 84 9.91 -41.69 4.98
N GLY A 85 8.95 -41.66 4.07
CA GLY A 85 7.58 -42.14 4.31
C GLY A 85 6.78 -41.29 5.31
N ILE A 86 7.14 -40.03 5.53
CA ILE A 86 6.48 -39.13 6.48
C ILE A 86 5.26 -38.47 5.82
N VAL A 87 4.07 -38.76 6.38
CA VAL A 87 2.79 -38.18 5.96
C VAL A 87 2.27 -37.18 6.98
N GLY A 88 1.69 -36.10 6.48
CA GLY A 88 0.86 -35.17 7.25
C GLY A 88 -0.58 -35.64 7.23
N ILE A 89 -1.19 -35.72 8.42
CA ILE A 89 -2.62 -35.99 8.61
C ILE A 89 -3.35 -34.69 8.96
N PRO A 90 -4.67 -34.59 8.68
CA PRO A 90 -5.48 -33.46 9.12
C PRO A 90 -5.37 -33.24 10.63
N ILE A 91 -5.37 -31.98 11.05
CA ILE A 91 -5.14 -31.58 12.44
C ILE A 91 -6.14 -32.19 13.41
N ASP A 92 -7.41 -32.34 13.00
CA ASP A 92 -8.44 -32.97 13.81
C ASP A 92 -8.10 -34.43 14.14
N ARG A 93 -7.55 -35.16 13.16
CA ARG A 93 -7.13 -36.56 13.34
C ARG A 93 -5.87 -36.66 14.17
N ALA A 94 -4.92 -35.74 13.98
CA ALA A 94 -3.75 -35.66 14.84
C ALA A 94 -4.16 -35.46 16.31
N MET A 95 -5.05 -34.52 16.58
CA MET A 95 -5.59 -34.27 17.91
C MET A 95 -6.27 -35.51 18.51
N GLU A 96 -7.15 -36.18 17.77
CA GLU A 96 -7.79 -37.42 18.22
C GLU A 96 -6.78 -38.52 18.57
N MET A 97 -5.75 -38.69 17.74
CA MET A 97 -4.70 -39.69 17.97
C MET A 97 -3.85 -39.34 19.19
N THR A 98 -3.42 -38.09 19.33
CA THR A 98 -2.65 -37.63 20.48
C THR A 98 -3.45 -37.76 21.78
N VAL A 99 -4.72 -37.37 21.80
CA VAL A 99 -5.59 -37.53 22.98
C VAL A 99 -5.75 -39.02 23.32
N ARG A 100 -5.91 -39.89 22.32
CA ARG A 100 -5.97 -41.33 22.53
C ARG A 100 -4.68 -41.88 23.11
N GLU A 101 -3.53 -41.48 22.59
CA GLU A 101 -2.20 -41.90 23.08
C GLU A 101 -1.97 -41.44 24.52
N LEU A 102 -2.31 -40.21 24.87
CA LEU A 102 -2.18 -39.67 26.22
C LEU A 102 -3.12 -40.36 27.23
N ASN A 103 -4.30 -40.80 26.79
CA ASN A 103 -5.25 -41.52 27.63
C ASN A 103 -5.00 -43.04 27.67
N ALA A 104 -4.14 -43.57 26.79
CA ALA A 104 -3.75 -44.96 26.84
C ALA A 104 -2.82 -45.18 28.05
N PRO A 105 -2.97 -46.28 28.81
CA PRO A 105 -2.01 -46.62 29.85
C PRO A 105 -0.63 -46.74 29.21
N ALA A 106 0.39 -46.13 29.81
CA ALA A 106 1.75 -46.10 29.28
C ALA A 106 2.24 -47.52 28.97
N THR A 107 2.07 -47.94 27.71
CA THR A 107 2.74 -49.13 27.19
C THR A 107 4.22 -48.80 27.18
N PRO A 108 5.06 -49.60 27.86
CA PRO A 108 6.50 -49.39 27.81
C PRO A 108 6.92 -49.42 26.35
N VAL A 109 7.60 -48.36 25.90
CA VAL A 109 8.23 -48.29 24.60
C VAL A 109 9.26 -49.42 24.58
N VAL A 110 8.94 -50.54 23.92
CA VAL A 110 9.92 -51.57 23.61
C VAL A 110 10.71 -51.01 22.44
N GLU A 111 11.81 -50.36 22.79
CA GLU A 111 12.83 -49.87 21.87
C GLU A 111 13.51 -51.07 21.22
N ASP A 112 12.96 -51.53 20.10
CA ASP A 112 13.58 -52.55 19.26
C ASP A 112 14.54 -51.85 18.29
N GLN A 113 15.79 -51.64 18.73
CA GLN A 113 16.88 -51.17 17.88
C GLN A 113 17.55 -52.36 17.17
N PRO A 114 17.71 -52.31 15.83
CA PRO A 114 18.86 -52.91 15.17
C PRO A 114 20.06 -51.95 15.11
#